data_AF-A0A261D4Q3-F1
#
_entry.id   AF-A0A261D4Q3-F1
#
_cell.length_a   1.000
_cell.length_b   1.000
_cell.length_c   1.000
_cell.angle_alpha   90.00
_cell.angle_beta   90.00
_cell.angle_gamma   90.00
#
_symmetry.space_group_name_H-M   'P 1'
#
loop_
_entity.id
_entity.type
_entity.pdbx_description
1 polymer ?
#
loop_
_entity_poly.entity_id
_entity_poly.type
_entity_poly.pdbx_seq_one_letter_code
_entity_poly.pdbx_strand_id
1 'polypeptide(L)'
;MPTVSKGGYRAHTSGQPRKPRQVWLSDEERAVIERAAAQMELTPMAFVAAAGVRAAKATTGSDARDTDSDAGAVPLDVAQARELLDEVRRLRRLMGNVAGNLNDVARHANSTGQLAPETAAVLDFVRRTNERTDAELMGLLRRLR
;
A
#
# COMPACT_ATOMS: atom_id res chain seq x y z
N MET A 1 4.22 -32.41 1.87
CA MET A 1 2.88 -32.12 1.32
C MET A 1 2.49 -30.73 1.82
N PRO A 2 2.60 -29.66 1.02
CA PRO A 2 2.23 -28.33 1.49
C PRO A 2 0.71 -28.20 1.54
N THR A 3 0.18 -27.75 2.67
CA THR A 3 -1.24 -27.55 2.92
C THR A 3 -1.73 -26.32 2.14
N VAL A 4 -2.62 -26.55 1.18
CA VAL A 4 -3.30 -25.47 0.42
C VAL A 4 -4.20 -24.70 1.37
N SER A 5 -3.78 -23.50 1.77
CA SER A 5 -4.64 -22.57 2.51
C SER A 5 -5.84 -22.20 1.63
N LYS A 6 -7.06 -22.52 2.07
CA LYS A 6 -8.29 -22.09 1.40
C LYS A 6 -8.38 -20.56 1.48
N GLY A 7 -8.10 -19.87 0.37
CA GLY A 7 -8.26 -18.42 0.27
C GLY A 7 -9.69 -17.99 0.57
N GLY A 8 -9.84 -16.82 1.20
CA GLY A 8 -11.14 -16.30 1.59
C GLY A 8 -12.05 -16.02 0.39
N TYR A 9 -13.34 -16.32 0.54
CA TYR A 9 -14.37 -15.81 -0.37
C TYR A 9 -14.61 -14.32 -0.09
N ARG A 10 -15.07 -13.58 -1.09
CA ARG A 10 -15.63 -12.25 -0.82
C ARG A 10 -16.88 -12.40 0.02
N ALA A 11 -17.11 -11.41 0.87
CA ALA A 11 -18.28 -11.42 1.73
C ALA A 11 -19.57 -11.52 0.88
N HIS A 12 -20.61 -12.07 1.51
CA HIS A 12 -21.90 -12.30 0.91
C HIS A 12 -22.83 -11.10 1.16
N THR A 13 -23.12 -10.33 0.11
CA THR A 13 -24.07 -9.22 0.19
C THR A 13 -25.48 -9.79 0.16
N SER A 14 -26.34 -9.40 1.10
CA SER A 14 -27.78 -9.66 1.00
C SER A 14 -28.34 -8.86 -0.19
N GLY A 15 -28.81 -9.57 -1.22
CA GLY A 15 -29.31 -8.95 -2.44
C GLY A 15 -29.73 -9.94 -3.52
N GLN A 16 -30.12 -9.41 -4.68
CA GLN A 16 -30.48 -10.20 -5.86
C GLN A 16 -29.35 -11.14 -6.28
N PRO A 17 -29.66 -12.34 -6.81
CA PRO A 17 -28.65 -13.31 -7.22
C PRO A 17 -27.73 -12.72 -8.29
N ARG A 18 -26.41 -12.76 -8.02
CA ARG A 18 -25.38 -12.28 -8.95
C ARG A 18 -25.36 -13.15 -10.20
N LYS A 19 -25.28 -12.54 -11.38
CA LYS A 19 -25.18 -13.25 -12.65
C LYS A 19 -23.73 -13.66 -12.92
N PRO A 20 -23.45 -14.94 -13.23
CA PRO A 20 -22.10 -15.36 -13.59
C PRO A 20 -21.67 -14.72 -14.91
N ARG A 21 -20.38 -14.40 -15.03
CA ARG A 21 -19.76 -13.93 -16.27
C ARG A 21 -18.51 -14.75 -16.52
N GLN A 22 -18.36 -15.24 -17.75
CA GLN A 22 -17.17 -15.95 -18.20
C GLN A 22 -16.28 -14.99 -19.00
N VAL A 23 -14.98 -15.13 -18.81
CA VAL A 23 -13.94 -14.36 -19.51
C VAL A 23 -12.85 -15.35 -19.91
N TRP A 24 -12.32 -15.18 -21.11
CA TRP A 24 -11.17 -15.95 -21.60
C TRP A 24 -9.89 -15.16 -21.30
N LEU A 25 -8.92 -15.84 -20.71
CA LEU A 25 -7.62 -15.27 -20.33
C LEU A 25 -6.53 -16.11 -20.98
N SER A 26 -5.51 -15.45 -21.50
CA SER A 26 -4.23 -16.08 -21.82
C SER A 26 -3.53 -16.56 -20.54
N ASP A 27 -2.51 -17.41 -20.72
CA ASP A 27 -1.72 -17.92 -19.59
C ASP A 27 -0.98 -16.80 -18.84
N GLU A 28 -0.49 -15.80 -19.57
CA GLU A 28 0.19 -14.64 -18.99
C GLU A 28 -0.76 -13.77 -18.17
N GLU A 29 -1.95 -13.47 -18.72
CA GLU A 29 -2.99 -12.71 -18.01
C GLU A 29 -3.45 -13.44 -16.74
N ARG A 30 -3.59 -14.77 -16.80
CA ARG A 30 -3.92 -15.59 -15.64
C ARG A 30 -2.84 -15.52 -14.57
N ALA A 31 -1.56 -15.65 -14.94
CA ALA A 31 -0.46 -15.64 -13.98
C ALA A 31 -0.36 -14.31 -13.22
N VAL A 32 -0.57 -13.18 -13.91
CA VAL A 32 -0.59 -11.85 -13.28
C VAL A 32 -1.74 -11.73 -12.28
N ILE A 33 -2.93 -12.23 -12.63
CA ILE A 33 -4.11 -12.22 -11.75
C ILE A 33 -3.88 -13.08 -10.51
N GLU A 34 -3.32 -14.28 -10.65
CA GLU A 34 -3.04 -15.18 -9.53
C GLU A 34 -2.05 -14.55 -8.54
N ARG A 35 -0.99 -13.91 -9.05
CA ARG A 35 -0.01 -13.20 -8.22
C ARG A 35 -0.66 -12.05 -7.44
N ALA A 36 -1.49 -11.24 -8.11
CA ALA A 36 -2.17 -10.12 -7.47
C ALA A 36 -3.22 -10.60 -6.44
N ALA A 37 -3.94 -11.68 -6.74
CA ALA A 37 -4.89 -12.28 -5.82
C ALA A 37 -4.22 -12.84 -4.56
N ALA A 38 -3.07 -13.51 -4.72
CA ALA A 38 -2.28 -14.02 -3.61
C ALA A 38 -1.79 -12.92 -2.67
N GLN A 39 -1.35 -11.78 -3.21
CA GLN A 39 -0.94 -10.61 -2.41
C GLN A 39 -2.09 -10.00 -1.60
N MET A 40 -3.33 -10.19 -2.05
CA MET A 40 -4.53 -9.71 -1.37
C MET A 40 -5.25 -10.79 -0.55
N GLU A 41 -4.69 -12.01 -0.45
CA GLU A 41 -5.30 -13.17 0.21
C GLU A 41 -6.70 -13.54 -0.33
N LEU A 42 -6.94 -13.26 -1.62
CA LEU A 42 -8.19 -13.53 -2.31
C LEU A 42 -8.05 -14.71 -3.28
N THR A 43 -9.17 -15.35 -3.62
CA THR A 43 -9.21 -16.21 -4.80
C THR A 43 -9.05 -15.37 -6.09
N PRO A 44 -8.45 -15.91 -7.17
CA PRO A 44 -8.28 -15.18 -8.43
C PRO A 44 -9.58 -14.56 -8.95
N MET A 45 -10.69 -15.31 -8.90
CA MET A 45 -12.00 -14.82 -9.34
C MET A 45 -12.58 -13.73 -8.43
N ALA A 46 -12.35 -13.84 -7.12
CA ALA A 46 -12.73 -12.79 -6.18
C ALA A 46 -11.99 -11.48 -6.47
N PHE A 47 -10.68 -11.57 -6.73
CA PHE A 47 -9.85 -10.44 -7.11
C PHE A 47 -10.33 -9.78 -8.41
N VAL A 48 -10.56 -10.56 -9.48
CA VAL A 48 -11.04 -10.04 -10.77
C VAL A 48 -12.36 -9.31 -10.62
N ALA A 49 -13.31 -9.91 -9.89
CA ALA A 49 -14.57 -9.24 -9.62
C ALA A 49 -14.38 -7.95 -8.80
N ALA A 50 -13.31 -7.81 -8.00
CA ALA A 50 -13.12 -6.68 -7.08
C ALA A 50 -12.49 -5.52 -7.83
N ALA A 51 -11.48 -5.85 -8.62
CA ALA A 51 -10.83 -4.96 -9.55
C ALA A 51 -11.84 -4.42 -10.57
N GLY A 52 -12.67 -5.28 -11.17
CA GLY A 52 -13.66 -4.88 -12.16
C GLY A 52 -14.70 -3.88 -11.62
N VAL A 53 -15.27 -4.15 -10.44
CA VAL A 53 -16.23 -3.22 -9.81
C VAL A 53 -15.56 -1.90 -9.45
N ARG A 54 -14.35 -1.93 -8.90
CA ARG A 54 -13.60 -0.72 -8.52
C ARG A 54 -13.26 0.15 -9.74
N ALA A 55 -12.80 -0.48 -10.83
CA ALA A 55 -12.53 0.20 -12.08
C ALA A 55 -13.81 0.84 -12.66
N ALA A 56 -14.92 0.09 -12.67
CA ALA A 56 -16.20 0.61 -13.14
C ALA A 56 -16.70 1.80 -12.29
N LYS A 57 -16.55 1.75 -10.95
CA LYS A 57 -16.90 2.87 -10.06
C LYS A 57 -16.11 4.13 -10.36
N ALA A 58 -14.79 3.99 -10.55
CA ALA A 58 -13.91 5.10 -10.91
C ALA A 58 -14.29 5.73 -12.27
N THR A 59 -14.67 4.92 -13.26
CA THR A 59 -15.10 5.42 -14.58
C THR A 59 -16.48 6.10 -14.54
N THR A 60 -17.40 5.59 -13.71
CA THR A 60 -18.79 6.09 -13.65
C THR A 60 -18.99 7.22 -12.64
N GLY A 61 -17.98 7.56 -11.83
CA GLY A 61 -18.10 8.55 -10.75
C GLY A 61 -19.07 8.12 -9.64
N SER A 62 -19.42 6.82 -9.58
CA SER A 62 -20.42 6.28 -8.65
C SER A 62 -19.87 6.05 -7.23
N ASP A 63 -18.61 6.40 -6.97
CA ASP A 63 -17.98 6.34 -5.64
C ASP A 63 -18.70 7.21 -4.58
N ALA A 64 -19.57 8.14 -4.98
CA ALA A 64 -20.27 9.02 -4.05
C ALA A 64 -21.63 8.51 -3.53
N ARG A 65 -22.19 7.37 -4.01
CA ARG A 65 -23.60 7.01 -3.71
C ARG A 65 -23.91 5.64 -3.16
N ASP A 66 -23.04 4.65 -3.27
CA ASP A 66 -23.34 3.30 -2.76
C ASP A 66 -22.34 2.90 -1.66
N THR A 67 -22.53 3.47 -0.48
CA THR A 67 -22.16 2.85 0.80
C THR A 67 -23.25 1.86 1.17
N ASP A 68 -23.29 0.73 0.48
CA ASP A 68 -23.84 -0.46 1.10
C ASP A 68 -23.18 -1.72 0.52
N SER A 69 -22.58 -2.48 1.44
CA SER A 69 -22.21 -3.89 1.34
C SER A 69 -20.93 -4.31 0.58
N ASP A 70 -19.95 -4.72 1.42
CA ASP A 70 -19.06 -5.91 1.35
C ASP A 70 -17.53 -5.83 1.19
N ALA A 71 -16.92 -6.04 2.36
CA ALA A 71 -15.70 -6.75 2.79
C ALA A 71 -14.84 -7.52 1.77
N GLY A 72 -13.51 -7.50 1.86
CA GLY A 72 -12.67 -7.29 3.05
C GLY A 72 -11.42 -6.44 2.81
N ALA A 73 -11.58 -5.25 2.23
CA ALA A 73 -10.76 -4.13 2.66
C ALA A 73 -11.59 -3.42 3.73
N VAL A 74 -11.02 -3.15 4.92
CA VAL A 74 -11.56 -2.08 5.76
C VAL A 74 -11.66 -0.88 4.81
N PRO A 75 -12.88 -0.40 4.46
CA PRO A 75 -12.96 0.73 3.56
C PRO A 75 -12.42 1.88 4.40
N LEU A 76 -11.15 2.21 4.20
CA LEU A 76 -10.74 3.56 4.53
C LEU A 76 -11.66 4.43 3.71
N ASP A 77 -12.47 5.20 4.42
CA ASP A 77 -13.17 6.33 3.83
C ASP A 77 -12.17 7.04 2.90
N VAL A 78 -12.60 7.46 1.72
CA VAL A 78 -11.74 8.12 0.73
C VAL A 78 -10.98 9.28 1.37
N ALA A 79 -11.57 9.93 2.39
CA ALA A 79 -10.88 10.91 3.24
C ALA A 79 -9.72 10.29 4.04
N GLN A 80 -9.93 9.18 4.75
CA GLN A 80 -8.89 8.47 5.49
C GLN A 80 -7.80 7.88 4.56
N ALA A 81 -8.16 7.41 3.36
CA ALA A 81 -7.19 6.92 2.38
C ALA A 81 -6.30 8.05 1.85
N ARG A 82 -6.87 9.24 1.65
CA ARG A 82 -6.12 10.45 1.28
C ARG A 82 -5.20 10.91 2.41
N GLU A 83 -5.70 10.91 3.64
CA GLU A 83 -4.92 11.24 4.83
C GLU A 83 -3.71 10.31 5.00
N LEU A 84 -3.91 8.99 4.88
CA LEU A 84 -2.80 8.02 4.87
C LEU A 84 -1.78 8.30 3.76
N LEU A 85 -2.25 8.61 2.55
CA LEU A 85 -1.37 8.88 1.41
C LEU A 85 -0.51 10.13 1.65
N ASP A 86 -1.07 11.15 2.27
CA ASP A 86 -0.36 12.37 2.60
C ASP A 86 0.64 12.17 3.74
N GLU A 87 0.31 11.36 4.74
CA GLU A 87 1.24 10.92 5.79
C GLU A 87 2.43 10.17 5.20
N VAL A 88 2.20 9.21 4.29
CA VAL A 88 3.25 8.46 3.58
C VAL A 88 4.12 9.38 2.72
N ARG A 89 3.52 10.36 2.02
CA ARG A 89 4.27 11.37 1.25
C ARG A 89 5.11 12.29 2.15
N ARG A 90 4.65 12.56 3.38
CA ARG A 90 5.39 13.33 4.38
C ARG A 90 6.61 12.54 4.85
N LEU A 91 6.44 11.26 5.21
CA LEU A 91 7.55 10.35 5.54
C LEU A 91 8.57 10.29 4.41
N ARG A 92 8.13 10.11 3.16
CA ARG A 92 9.02 10.06 1.99
C ARG A 92 9.85 11.33 1.83
N ARG A 93 9.28 12.50 2.11
CA ARG A 93 10.01 13.78 2.07
C ARG A 93 11.06 13.88 3.17
N LEU A 94 10.73 13.45 4.39
CA LEU A 94 11.68 13.40 5.50
C LEU A 94 12.87 12.48 5.20
N MET A 95 12.60 11.29 4.64
CA MET A 95 13.65 10.37 4.20
C MET A 95 14.51 10.96 3.07
N GLY A 96 13.91 11.71 2.14
CA GLY A 96 14.65 12.43 1.09
C GLY A 96 15.65 13.44 1.66
N ASN A 97 15.26 14.20 2.69
CA ASN A 97 16.15 15.16 3.34
C ASN A 97 17.29 14.47 4.10
N VAL A 98 17.00 13.35 4.78
CA VAL A 98 18.01 12.50 5.42
C VAL A 98 19.03 11.98 4.41
N ALA A 99 18.57 11.46 3.28
CA ALA A 99 19.44 10.96 2.22
C ALA A 99 20.30 12.08 1.62
N GLY A 100 19.73 13.28 1.43
CA GLY A 100 20.48 14.47 0.99
C GLY A 100 21.61 14.83 1.95
N ASN A 101 21.31 14.95 3.24
CA ASN A 101 22.31 15.29 4.25
C ASN A 101 23.43 14.25 4.34
N LEU A 102 23.09 12.96 4.25
CA LEU A 102 24.09 11.89 4.25
C LEU A 102 24.96 11.92 3.00
N ASN A 103 24.36 12.24 1.84
CA ASN A 103 25.09 12.39 0.58
C ASN A 103 26.06 13.59 0.62
N ASP A 104 25.70 14.67 1.30
CA ASP A 104 26.57 15.83 1.47
C ASP A 104 27.75 15.54 2.42
N VAL A 105 27.51 14.82 3.51
CA VAL A 105 28.58 14.30 4.38
C VAL A 105 29.52 13.39 3.59
N ALA A 106 28.98 12.45 2.82
CA ALA A 106 29.77 11.54 2.00
C ALA A 106 30.59 12.31 0.94
N ARG A 107 29.99 13.29 0.28
CA ARG A 107 30.68 14.14 -0.70
C ARG A 107 31.83 14.92 -0.05
N HIS A 108 31.62 15.50 1.13
CA HIS A 108 32.66 16.22 1.87
C HIS A 108 33.81 15.30 2.31
N ALA A 109 33.47 14.12 2.82
CA ALA A 109 34.46 13.11 3.20
C ALA A 109 35.29 12.65 2.00
N ASN A 110 34.64 12.42 0.85
CA ASN A 110 35.30 12.00 -0.37
C ASN A 110 36.19 13.11 -0.97
N SER A 111 35.85 14.39 -0.79
CA SER A 111 36.62 15.50 -1.36
C SER A 111 37.79 15.96 -0.48
N THR A 112 37.67 15.83 0.85
CA THR A 112 38.67 16.32 1.80
C THR A 112 39.47 15.19 2.48
N GLY A 113 39.00 13.95 2.38
CA GLY A 113 39.54 12.81 3.13
C GLY A 113 39.22 12.87 4.63
N GLN A 114 38.43 13.85 5.08
CA GLN A 114 38.08 14.08 6.47
C GLN A 114 36.56 14.20 6.64
N LEU A 115 36.03 13.71 7.76
CA LEU A 115 34.63 13.90 8.09
C LEU A 115 34.40 15.36 8.50
N ALA A 116 33.31 15.95 8.01
CA ALA A 116 32.91 17.29 8.44
C ALA A 116 32.63 17.28 9.95
N PRO A 117 32.98 18.34 10.71
CA PRO A 117 32.73 18.40 12.14
C PRO A 117 31.23 18.27 12.49
N GLU A 118 30.32 18.61 11.58
CA GLU A 118 28.88 18.46 11.77
C GLU A 118 28.36 17.03 11.53
N THR A 119 29.21 16.10 11.08
CA THR A 119 28.82 14.72 10.71
C THR A 119 28.10 13.99 11.85
N ALA A 120 28.58 14.14 13.09
CA ALA A 120 27.95 13.52 14.25
C ALA A 120 26.52 14.05 14.47
N ALA A 121 26.32 15.37 14.34
CA ALA A 121 25.01 16.00 14.46
C ALA A 121 24.05 15.56 13.34
N VAL A 122 24.56 15.39 12.12
CA VAL A 122 23.79 14.84 10.99
C VAL A 122 23.36 13.41 11.28
N LEU A 123 24.28 12.53 11.72
CA LEU A 123 23.96 11.14 12.05
C LEU A 123 22.92 11.03 13.18
N ASP A 124 23.01 11.88 14.21
CA ASP A 124 22.02 11.92 15.29
C ASP A 124 20.67 12.47 14.84
N PHE A 125 20.65 13.40 13.89
CA PHE A 125 19.41 13.85 13.26
C PHE A 125 18.78 12.73 12.42
N VAL A 126 19.58 11.99 11.64
CA VAL A 126 19.12 10.85 10.84
C VAL A 126 18.55 9.75 11.74
N ARG A 127 19.23 9.40 12.83
CA ARG A 127 18.77 8.39 13.80
C ARG A 127 17.41 8.75 14.38
N ARG A 128 17.25 9.98 14.89
CA ARG A 128 15.98 10.48 15.43
C ARG A 128 14.87 10.51 14.38
N THR A 129 15.22 10.84 13.15
CA THR A 129 14.24 10.86 12.04
C THR A 129 13.78 9.46 11.68
N ASN A 130 14.68 8.46 11.67
CA ASN A 130 14.33 7.06 11.45
C ASN A 130 13.46 6.52 12.59
N GLU A 131 13.84 6.73 13.85
CA GLU A 131 13.03 6.29 15.01
C GLU A 131 11.61 6.87 14.97
N ARG A 132 11.49 8.15 14.60
CA ARG A 132 10.19 8.80 14.42
C ARG A 132 9.39 8.19 13.26
N THR A 133 10.06 7.91 12.13
CA THR A 133 9.45 7.30 10.95
C THR A 133 8.92 5.90 11.28
N ASP A 134 9.71 5.08 11.99
CA ASP A 134 9.31 3.74 12.43
C ASP A 134 8.11 3.80 13.38
N ALA A 135 8.10 4.74 14.33
CA ALA A 135 6.98 4.94 15.24
C ALA A 135 5.69 5.37 14.50
N GLU A 136 5.80 6.32 13.56
CA GLU A 136 4.67 6.77 12.73
C GLU A 136 4.14 5.60 11.88
N LEU A 137 5.02 4.81 11.26
CA LEU A 137 4.68 3.66 10.41
C LEU A 137 4.00 2.53 11.20
N MET A 138 4.50 2.21 12.40
CA MET A 138 3.85 1.25 13.30
C MET A 138 2.48 1.75 13.80
N GLY A 139 2.32 3.05 13.99
CA GLY A 139 1.03 3.68 14.29
C GLY A 139 0.03 3.58 13.13
N LEU A 140 0.49 3.72 11.88
CA LEU A 140 -0.34 3.51 10.69
C LEU A 140 -0.74 2.04 10.56
N LEU A 141 0.20 1.11 10.72
CA LEU A 141 -0.08 -0.34 10.65
C LEU A 141 -1.07 -0.80 11.72
N ARG A 142 -1.02 -0.24 12.93
CA ARG A 142 -1.99 -0.53 13.99
C ARG A 142 -3.39 0.01 13.69
N ARG A 143 -3.50 1.14 13.01
CA ARG A 143 -4.79 1.71 12.57
C ARG A 143 -5.46 0.90 11.46
N LEU A 144 -4.67 0.12 10.72
CA LEU A 144 -5.12 -0.69 9.59
C LEU A 144 -5.52 -2.13 9.96
N ARG A 145 -5.25 -2.56 11.20
CA ARG A 145 -5.51 -3.91 11.71
C ARG A 145 -6.75 -3.93 12.60
#